data_AF-A0AAC9UG92-F1
#
_entry.id   AF-A0AAC9UG92-F1
#
_cell.length_a   1.000
_cell.length_b   1.000
_cell.length_c   1.000
_cell.angle_alpha   90.00
_cell.angle_beta   90.00
_cell.angle_gamma   90.00
#
_symmetry.space_group_name_H-M   'P 1'
#
loop_
_entity.id
_entity.type
_entity.pdbx_description
1 polymer ?
#
loop_
_entity_poly.entity_id
_entity_poly.type
_entity_poly.pdbx_seq_one_letter_code
_entity_poly.pdbx_strand_id
1 'polypeptide(L)'
;MYQQTQAYLVQLRALLKKHQLWQNEPIAVEALQSNVPFCHDTMAFEQWLQFVFIEKVEQLIIDKQPLPRNFAIAPMAQMTLASKKGSDEIITLLTALDAFLGDPNE
;
A
#
# COMPACT_ATOMS: atom_id res chain seq x y z
N MET A 1 1.63 1.26 -17.87
CA MET A 1 1.36 1.21 -16.41
C MET A 1 2.24 0.32 -15.52
N TYR A 2 2.33 -1.01 -15.72
CA TYR A 2 2.80 -1.94 -14.67
C TYR A 2 4.21 -1.73 -14.09
N GLN A 3 5.21 -1.42 -14.93
CA GLN A 3 6.59 -1.18 -14.47
C GLN A 3 6.68 0.00 -13.49
N GLN A 4 5.92 1.06 -13.77
CA GLN A 4 5.88 2.23 -12.91
C GLN A 4 5.22 1.90 -11.56
N THR A 5 4.11 1.15 -11.58
CA THR A 5 3.45 0.65 -10.36
C THR A 5 4.43 -0.17 -9.52
N GLN A 6 5.18 -1.10 -10.13
CA GLN A 6 6.19 -1.89 -9.43
C GLN A 6 7.28 -1.01 -8.80
N ALA A 7 7.75 0.03 -9.52
CA ALA A 7 8.72 0.97 -8.99
C ALA A 7 8.19 1.72 -7.75
N TYR A 8 6.91 2.10 -7.73
CA TYR A 8 6.27 2.68 -6.56
C TYR A 8 6.22 1.68 -5.39
N LEU A 9 5.86 0.42 -5.63
CA LEU A 9 5.85 -0.60 -4.56
C LEU A 9 7.23 -0.80 -3.94
N VAL A 10 8.29 -0.85 -4.76
CA VAL A 10 9.67 -0.96 -4.26
C VAL A 10 10.06 0.25 -3.41
N GLN A 11 9.70 1.46 -3.83
CA GLN A 11 9.92 2.67 -3.05
C GLN A 11 9.12 2.65 -1.73
N LEU A 12 7.88 2.16 -1.76
CA LEU A 12 7.04 2.05 -0.57
C LEU A 12 7.67 1.11 0.45
N ARG A 13 8.17 -0.06 0.00
CA ARG A 13 8.93 -1.00 0.84
C ARG A 13 10.13 -0.33 1.49
N ALA A 14 10.89 0.44 0.71
CA ALA A 14 12.07 1.14 1.21
C ALA A 14 11.72 2.21 2.25
N LEU A 15 10.66 3.02 2.01
CA LEU A 15 10.20 4.04 2.95
C LEU A 15 9.66 3.43 4.25
N LEU A 16 8.87 2.37 4.16
CA LEU A 16 8.38 1.65 5.36
C LEU A 16 9.55 1.12 6.20
N LYS A 17 10.58 0.54 5.57
CA LYS A 17 11.80 0.07 6.27
C LYS A 17 12.59 1.22 6.88
N LYS A 18 12.78 2.31 6.13
CA LYS A 18 13.49 3.52 6.57
C LYS A 18 12.86 4.12 7.82
N HIS A 19 11.53 4.12 7.89
CA HIS A 19 10.77 4.72 8.99
C HIS A 19 10.39 3.73 10.10
N GLN A 20 10.97 2.52 10.07
CA GLN A 20 10.67 1.44 11.04
C GLN A 20 9.18 1.07 11.14
N LEU A 21 8.44 1.28 10.05
CA LEU A 21 7.04 0.86 9.86
C LEU A 21 6.94 -0.50 9.15
N TRP A 22 8.08 -1.01 8.66
CA TRP A 22 8.18 -2.34 8.09
C TRP A 22 8.25 -3.37 9.20
N GLN A 23 7.38 -4.37 9.12
CA GLN A 23 7.35 -5.45 10.08
C GLN A 23 8.07 -6.67 9.54
N ASN A 24 9.02 -7.21 10.30
CA ASN A 24 9.68 -8.47 9.94
C ASN A 24 8.89 -9.70 10.39
N GLU A 25 8.04 -9.56 11.41
CA GLU A 25 7.19 -10.63 11.91
C GLU A 25 6.00 -10.88 10.97
N PRO A 26 5.70 -12.16 10.67
CA PRO A 26 4.54 -12.51 9.87
C PRO A 26 3.24 -12.12 10.60
N ILE A 27 2.24 -11.69 9.83
CA ILE A 27 0.90 -11.43 10.35
C ILE A 27 0.13 -12.75 10.47
N ALA A 28 -0.76 -12.82 11.47
CA ALA A 28 -1.67 -13.96 11.62
C ALA A 28 -2.50 -14.18 10.35
N VAL A 29 -2.60 -15.42 9.90
CA VAL A 29 -3.33 -15.76 8.67
C VAL A 29 -4.79 -15.31 8.76
N GLU A 30 -5.38 -15.38 9.96
CA GLU A 30 -6.72 -14.91 10.27
C GLU A 30 -6.91 -13.41 9.99
N ALA A 31 -5.87 -12.59 10.22
CA ALA A 31 -5.91 -11.16 9.94
C ALA A 31 -5.88 -10.87 8.43
N LEU A 32 -5.18 -11.70 7.65
CA LEU A 32 -5.21 -11.62 6.18
C LEU A 32 -6.58 -12.03 5.61
N GLN A 33 -7.35 -12.82 6.34
CA GLN A 33 -8.70 -13.26 5.98
C GLN A 33 -9.80 -12.24 6.34
N SER A 34 -9.43 -11.05 6.84
CA SER A 34 -10.40 -10.04 7.22
C SER A 34 -11.22 -9.55 6.02
N ASN A 35 -12.55 -9.56 6.16
CA ASN A 35 -13.51 -9.14 5.11
C ASN A 35 -13.75 -7.62 5.06
N VAL A 36 -13.16 -6.85 5.97
CA VAL A 36 -13.34 -5.39 6.03
C VAL A 36 -12.30 -4.67 5.17
N PRO A 37 -12.62 -3.49 4.60
CA PRO A 37 -11.64 -2.72 3.84
C PRO A 37 -10.44 -2.34 4.72
N PHE A 38 -9.24 -2.53 4.15
CA PHE A 38 -7.94 -2.27 4.81
C PHE A 38 -7.62 -3.13 6.04
N CYS A 39 -8.40 -4.19 6.29
CA CYS A 39 -8.22 -5.10 7.44
C CYS A 39 -8.05 -4.36 8.79
N HIS A 40 -8.67 -3.18 8.93
CA HIS A 40 -8.46 -2.24 10.05
C HIS A 40 -8.87 -2.79 11.42
N ASP A 41 -9.66 -3.86 11.44
CA ASP A 41 -10.07 -4.57 12.64
C ASP A 41 -8.96 -5.50 13.18
N THR A 42 -8.13 -6.03 12.28
CA THR A 42 -7.22 -7.14 12.58
C THR A 42 -5.73 -6.76 12.52
N MET A 43 -5.38 -5.67 11.84
CA MET A 43 -3.98 -5.25 11.67
C MET A 43 -3.86 -3.74 11.50
N ALA A 44 -2.65 -3.22 11.75
CA ALA A 44 -2.33 -1.81 11.50
C ALA A 44 -2.29 -1.50 9.99
N PHE A 45 -2.46 -0.23 9.63
CA PHE A 45 -2.44 0.18 8.22
C PHE A 45 -1.09 -0.06 7.53
N GLU A 46 0.02 0.19 8.23
CA GLU A 46 1.39 -0.10 7.74
C GLU A 46 1.62 -1.59 7.46
N GLN A 47 1.06 -2.45 8.30
CA GLN A 47 1.02 -3.90 8.15
C GLN A 47 0.20 -4.31 6.91
N TRP A 48 -1.00 -3.75 6.77
CA TRP A 48 -1.85 -3.99 5.59
C TRP A 48 -1.15 -3.57 4.28
N LEU A 49 -0.45 -2.43 4.28
CA LEU A 49 0.33 -2.00 3.12
C LEU A 49 1.38 -3.05 2.73
N GLN A 50 2.12 -3.55 3.70
CA GLN A 50 3.19 -4.52 3.45
C GLN A 50 2.66 -5.86 2.94
N PHE A 51 1.70 -6.45 3.65
CA PHE A 51 1.33 -7.86 3.46
C PHE A 51 0.12 -8.06 2.54
N VAL A 52 -0.75 -7.07 2.41
CA VAL A 52 -1.96 -7.18 1.58
C VAL A 52 -1.80 -6.33 0.33
N PHE A 53 -1.50 -5.05 0.48
CA PHE A 53 -1.49 -4.13 -0.66
C PHE A 53 -0.40 -4.46 -1.66
N ILE A 54 0.86 -4.53 -1.21
CA ILE A 54 2.00 -4.76 -2.10
C ILE A 54 1.87 -6.12 -2.81
N GLU A 55 1.60 -7.18 -2.04
CA GLU A 55 1.39 -8.53 -2.59
C GLU A 55 0.25 -8.55 -3.62
N LYS A 56 -0.90 -7.94 -3.29
CA LYS A 56 -2.05 -7.90 -4.19
C LYS A 56 -1.74 -7.16 -5.49
N VAL A 57 -1.08 -6.01 -5.42
CA VAL A 57 -0.73 -5.23 -6.62
C VAL A 57 0.33 -5.95 -7.46
N GLU A 58 1.34 -6.57 -6.83
CA GLU A 58 2.30 -7.42 -7.56
C GLU A 58 1.61 -8.60 -8.26
N GLN A 59 0.65 -9.26 -7.60
CA GLN A 59 -0.13 -10.33 -8.24
C GLN A 59 -0.92 -9.82 -9.45
N LEU A 60 -1.59 -8.67 -9.34
CA LEU A 60 -2.30 -8.07 -10.47
C LEU A 60 -1.35 -7.74 -11.64
N ILE A 61 -0.14 -7.25 -11.35
CA ILE A 61 0.89 -7.00 -12.36
C ILE A 61 1.33 -8.30 -13.04
N ILE A 62 1.61 -9.34 -12.26
CA ILE A 62 2.05 -10.65 -12.76
C ILE A 62 0.98 -11.28 -13.65
N ASP A 63 -0.27 -11.24 -13.19
CA ASP A 63 -1.42 -11.78 -13.92
C ASP A 63 -1.88 -10.86 -15.07
N LYS A 64 -1.23 -9.71 -15.26
CA LYS A 64 -1.57 -8.66 -16.24
C LYS A 64 -3.04 -8.23 -16.15
N GLN A 65 -3.59 -8.26 -14.95
CA GLN A 65 -4.95 -7.81 -14.67
C GLN A 65 -5.01 -6.28 -14.59
N PRO A 66 -6.17 -5.69 -14.93
CA PRO A 66 -6.37 -4.26 -14.79
C PRO A 66 -6.21 -3.85 -13.32
N LEU A 67 -5.33 -2.89 -13.08
CA LEU A 67 -5.13 -2.32 -11.75
C LEU A 67 -6.39 -1.55 -11.35
N PRO A 68 -6.77 -1.59 -10.06
CA PRO A 68 -7.98 -0.93 -9.61
C PRO A 68 -7.84 0.60 -9.72
N ARG A 69 -8.72 1.23 -10.51
CA ARG A 69 -8.72 2.68 -10.76
C ARG A 69 -9.31 3.53 -9.64
N ASN A 70 -10.02 2.91 -8.70
CA ASN A 70 -10.68 3.61 -7.58
C ASN A 70 -9.99 3.35 -6.24
N PHE A 71 -8.66 3.20 -6.28
CA PHE A 71 -7.86 3.10 -5.07
C PHE A 71 -7.66 4.51 -4.49
N ALA A 72 -7.83 4.63 -3.18
CA ALA A 72 -7.58 5.86 -2.43
C ALA A 72 -7.02 5.47 -1.06
N ILE A 73 -5.72 5.17 -1.02
CA ILE A 73 -5.01 4.77 0.21
C ILE A 73 -4.25 5.93 0.85
N ALA A 74 -3.86 6.93 0.06
CA ALA A 74 -3.24 8.15 0.54
C ALA A 74 -3.99 8.84 1.69
N PRO A 75 -5.32 9.11 1.62
CA PRO A 75 -6.03 9.76 2.73
C PRO A 75 -6.05 8.89 4.00
N MET A 76 -6.10 7.56 3.86
CA MET A 76 -6.05 6.65 5.00
C MET A 76 -4.65 6.61 5.62
N ALA A 77 -3.61 6.65 4.79
CA ALA A 77 -2.22 6.79 5.22
C ALA A 77 -1.99 8.10 5.96
N GLN A 78 -2.57 9.21 5.47
CA GLN A 78 -2.52 10.48 6.17
C GLN A 78 -3.13 10.38 7.56
N MET A 79 -4.30 9.77 7.69
CA MET A 79 -4.99 9.68 8.98
C MET A 79 -4.27 8.76 9.98
N THR A 80 -3.74 7.63 9.49
CA THR A 80 -3.12 6.60 10.35
C THR A 80 -1.63 6.86 10.62
N LEU A 81 -0.90 7.37 9.64
CA LEU A 81 0.54 7.65 9.73
C LEU A 81 0.83 9.11 10.08
N ALA A 82 -0.14 10.03 10.17
CA ALA A 82 0.10 11.45 10.51
C ALA A 82 1.03 11.63 11.73
N SER A 83 0.92 10.75 12.73
CA SER A 83 1.74 10.82 13.96
C SER A 83 3.08 10.06 13.88
N LYS A 84 3.38 9.37 12.77
CA LYS A 84 4.62 8.62 12.55
C LYS A 84 5.69 9.50 11.91
N LYS A 85 6.96 9.19 12.19
CA LYS A 85 8.09 9.86 11.51
C LYS A 85 8.15 9.41 10.05
N GLY A 86 8.33 10.38 9.14
CA GLY A 86 8.47 10.08 7.72
C GLY A 86 7.17 9.76 6.98
N SER A 87 6.04 9.98 7.63
CA SER A 87 4.72 9.83 7.03
C SER A 87 4.56 10.68 5.79
N ASP A 88 5.09 11.91 5.78
CA ASP A 88 5.06 12.82 4.62
C ASP A 88 5.63 12.17 3.33
N GLU A 89 6.79 11.51 3.42
CA GLU A 89 7.39 10.79 2.28
C GLU A 89 6.49 9.64 1.81
N ILE A 90 5.92 8.88 2.75
CA ILE A 90 5.05 7.74 2.44
C ILE A 90 3.74 8.21 1.81
N ILE A 91 3.10 9.22 2.42
CA ILE A 91 1.86 9.84 1.94
C ILE A 91 2.07 10.39 0.54
N THR A 92 3.18 11.10 0.29
CA THR A 92 3.50 11.65 -1.03
C THR A 92 3.62 10.54 -2.07
N LEU A 93 4.32 9.45 -1.73
CA LEU A 93 4.46 8.30 -2.61
C LEU A 93 3.12 7.62 -2.90
N LEU A 94 2.30 7.39 -1.87
CA LEU A 94 0.97 6.80 -2.00
C LEU A 94 0.02 7.69 -2.80
N THR A 95 0.11 9.01 -2.63
CA THR A 95 -0.68 9.98 -3.42
C THR A 95 -0.30 9.94 -4.89
N ALA A 96 1.01 9.88 -5.19
CA ALA A 96 1.49 9.74 -6.56
C ALA A 96 1.04 8.41 -7.18
N LEU A 97 1.04 7.34 -6.40
CA LEU A 97 0.53 6.04 -6.83
C LEU A 97 -0.98 6.07 -7.07
N ASP A 98 -1.78 6.61 -6.15
CA ASP A 98 -3.24 6.74 -6.29
C ASP A 98 -3.58 7.58 -7.53
N ALA A 99 -2.88 8.71 -7.74
CA ALA A 99 -3.06 9.53 -8.93
C ALA A 99 -2.67 8.76 -10.21
N PHE A 100 -1.57 8.01 -10.20
CA PHE A 100 -1.13 7.22 -11.33
C PHE A 100 -2.10 6.08 -11.69
N LEU A 101 -2.73 5.47 -10.69
CA LEU A 101 -3.72 4.41 -10.88
C LEU A 101 -5.11 4.96 -11.25
N GLY A 102 -5.46 6.13 -10.72
CA GLY A 102 -6.74 6.79 -10.94
C GLY A 102 -6.82 7.60 -12.24
N ASP A 103 -5.69 7.93 -12.86
CA ASP A 103 -5.69 8.63 -14.14
C ASP A 103 -6.28 7.74 -15.24
N PRO A 104 -7.39 8.17 -15.89
CA PRO A 104 -8.06 7.36 -16.90
C PRO A 104 -7.34 7.37 -18.26
N ASN A 105 -6.24 8.11 -18.46
CA ASN A 105 -5.52 8.11 -19.73
C ASN A 105 -4.57 6.92 -19.86
N GLU A 106 -5.10 5.80 -20.34
CA GLU A 106 -4.51 5.05 -21.47
C GLU A 106 -5.65 4.71 -22.45
#